data_AF-A0A563ELJ4-F1
#
_entry.id   AF-A0A563ELJ4-F1
#
_cell.length_a   1.000
_cell.length_b   1.000
_cell.length_c   1.000
_cell.angle_alpha   90.00
_cell.angle_beta   90.00
_cell.angle_gamma   90.00
#
_symmetry.space_group_name_H-M   'P 1'
#
loop_
_entity.id
_entity.type
_entity.pdbx_description
1 polymer ?
#
loop_
_entity_poly.entity_id
_entity_poly.type
_entity_poly.pdbx_seq_one_letter_code
_entity_poly.pdbx_strand_id
1 'polypeptide(L)'
;MKDDDRVPLAHRVSAILVAAGVAAGTAAIAHVASAKTAPLAAGADLGGIAELPEQVETKTIHAVNPASEVGRLLQHQQLYAMQNFEAASKVASDGFNARKVAAEQEAARQAEMRKPAKQREIEGWIKEAIKILQANGTNIDESSVDEIYTIIIKESNGNPNAVNNWDSNAARGTPSKGLMQCIQPTFNAYMLPGHGNIVDPVDNIIAGVRYTYARYGGFHNHPGLVSLSVGSGYKGY
;
A
#
# COMPACT_ATOMS: atom_id res chain seq x y z
N MET A 1 9.55 -18.04 -58.83
CA MET A 1 9.93 -16.64 -58.56
C MET A 1 8.65 -15.84 -58.40
N LYS A 2 8.16 -15.81 -57.15
CA LYS A 2 7.18 -14.89 -56.54
C LYS A 2 6.85 -15.48 -55.18
N ASP A 3 7.38 -14.83 -54.17
CA ASP A 3 7.05 -15.00 -52.76
C ASP A 3 5.56 -14.81 -52.54
N ASP A 4 4.97 -15.64 -51.66
CA ASP A 4 3.77 -15.22 -50.95
C ASP A 4 3.78 -15.81 -49.53
N ASP A 5 3.61 -14.89 -48.59
CA ASP A 5 3.82 -15.02 -47.16
C ASP A 5 2.91 -16.05 -46.50
N ARG A 6 3.51 -16.93 -45.68
CA ARG A 6 2.80 -17.58 -44.56
C ARG A 6 3.65 -17.52 -43.31
N VAL A 7 3.52 -16.41 -42.60
CA VAL A 7 3.99 -16.24 -41.22
C VAL A 7 3.12 -17.10 -40.29
N PRO A 8 3.66 -17.96 -39.43
CA PRO A 8 2.89 -18.52 -38.32
C PRO A 8 2.81 -17.49 -37.18
N LEU A 9 1.58 -17.14 -36.77
CA LEU A 9 1.28 -16.35 -35.58
C LEU A 9 1.86 -17.04 -34.34
N ALA A 10 3.01 -16.55 -33.86
CA ALA A 10 3.47 -16.84 -32.51
C ALA A 10 2.76 -15.88 -31.54
N HIS A 11 1.80 -16.40 -30.77
CA HIS A 11 1.25 -15.70 -29.61
C HIS A 11 2.39 -15.40 -28.61
N ARG A 12 2.73 -14.12 -28.47
CA ARG A 12 3.68 -13.64 -27.46
C ARG A 12 2.96 -13.56 -26.11
N VAL A 13 3.14 -14.56 -25.27
CA VAL A 13 2.91 -14.40 -23.83
C VAL A 13 4.09 -13.59 -23.29
N SER A 14 3.85 -12.33 -22.95
CA SER A 14 4.84 -11.49 -22.27
C SER A 14 4.94 -11.93 -20.81
N ALA A 15 5.85 -12.87 -20.53
CA ALA A 15 6.29 -13.12 -19.17
C ALA A 15 7.31 -12.04 -18.79
N ILE A 16 6.88 -11.06 -17.99
CA ILE A 16 7.79 -10.14 -17.31
C ILE A 16 8.50 -10.96 -16.23
N LEU A 17 9.67 -11.49 -16.56
CA LEU A 17 10.57 -12.09 -15.58
C LEU A 17 11.39 -10.97 -14.93
N VAL A 18 10.95 -10.48 -13.77
CA VAL A 18 11.80 -9.63 -12.92
C VAL A 18 12.82 -10.53 -12.25
N ALA A 19 13.95 -10.76 -12.93
CA ALA A 19 15.12 -11.38 -12.33
C ALA A 19 15.75 -10.38 -11.35
N ALA A 20 15.32 -10.42 -10.09
CA ALA A 20 16.02 -9.75 -9.01
C ALA A 20 17.32 -10.51 -8.72
N GLY A 21 18.37 -10.20 -9.48
CA GLY A 21 19.74 -10.61 -9.17
C GLY A 21 20.18 -9.93 -7.89
N VAL A 22 20.36 -10.70 -6.81
CA VAL A 22 20.99 -10.21 -5.58
C VAL A 22 22.49 -10.38 -5.73
N ALA A 23 23.19 -9.28 -6.05
CA ALA A 23 24.62 -9.15 -5.84
C ALA A 23 24.82 -8.26 -4.60
N ALA A 24 25.26 -8.86 -3.49
CA ALA A 24 25.82 -8.14 -2.35
C ALA A 24 27.07 -8.89 -1.88
N GLY A 25 28.25 -8.32 -2.13
CA GLY A 25 29.51 -8.69 -1.47
C GLY A 25 29.49 -8.27 0.01
N THR A 26 30.39 -8.70 0.89
CA THR A 26 31.76 -9.25 0.77
C THR A 26 32.13 -9.92 2.10
N ALA A 27 32.65 -11.14 2.06
CA ALA A 27 33.70 -11.63 2.98
C ALA A 27 34.41 -12.81 2.29
N ALA A 28 35.70 -12.65 2.05
CA ALA A 28 36.51 -13.43 1.12
C ALA A 28 37.08 -14.71 1.75
N ILE A 29 37.14 -15.80 0.98
CA ILE A 29 38.34 -16.66 0.85
C ILE A 29 38.42 -17.14 -0.60
N ALA A 30 39.60 -16.97 -1.21
CA ALA A 30 39.88 -17.11 -2.63
C ALA A 30 39.91 -18.57 -3.13
N HIS A 31 39.42 -18.80 -4.35
CA HIS A 31 40.08 -19.50 -5.46
C HIS A 31 39.15 -19.44 -6.69
N VAL A 32 39.50 -18.66 -7.72
CA VAL A 32 38.75 -18.60 -8.99
C VAL A 32 39.64 -19.19 -10.10
N ALA A 33 39.27 -20.39 -10.55
CA ALA A 33 39.45 -20.81 -11.93
C ALA A 33 38.15 -20.50 -12.69
N SER A 34 38.30 -19.92 -13.88
CA SER A 34 37.24 -19.47 -14.78
C SER A 34 36.27 -20.59 -15.19
N ALA A 35 34.96 -20.42 -14.98
CA ALA A 35 33.92 -21.11 -15.75
C ALA A 35 32.54 -20.45 -15.60
N LYS A 36 31.78 -20.54 -16.69
CA LYS A 36 30.43 -19.98 -16.91
C LYS A 36 29.37 -20.52 -15.93
N THR A 37 28.38 -19.68 -15.69
CA THR A 37 27.17 -19.89 -14.86
C THR A 37 26.45 -21.23 -15.06
N ALA A 38 26.16 -21.90 -13.95
CA ALA A 38 25.14 -22.94 -13.82
C ALA A 38 24.32 -22.68 -12.53
N PRO A 39 23.01 -23.00 -12.49
CA PRO A 39 22.14 -22.67 -11.37
C PRO A 39 22.54 -23.45 -10.11
N LEU A 40 22.42 -22.78 -8.97
CA LEU A 40 22.77 -23.29 -7.65
C LEU A 40 21.90 -24.50 -7.30
N ALA A 41 22.46 -25.70 -7.53
CA ALA A 41 21.92 -26.95 -7.01
C ALA A 41 22.17 -26.97 -5.49
N ALA A 42 21.15 -26.63 -4.71
CA ALA A 42 21.04 -27.04 -3.31
C ALA A 42 20.70 -28.55 -3.29
N GLY A 43 21.66 -29.37 -3.67
CA GLY A 43 21.60 -30.82 -3.62
C GLY A 43 22.75 -31.28 -2.75
N ALA A 44 22.40 -31.89 -1.62
CA ALA A 44 23.33 -32.49 -0.68
C ALA A 44 24.27 -33.47 -1.42
N ASP A 45 25.54 -33.12 -1.53
CA ASP A 45 26.57 -34.10 -1.84
C ASP A 45 27.84 -33.76 -1.05
N LEU A 46 27.89 -34.28 0.17
CA LEU A 46 29.14 -34.41 0.92
C LEU A 46 29.16 -35.77 1.63
N GLY A 47 28.89 -36.82 0.84
CA GLY A 47 29.04 -38.22 1.22
C GLY A 47 30.46 -38.77 1.00
N GLY A 48 31.49 -37.94 1.15
CA GLY A 48 32.88 -38.37 1.04
C GLY A 48 33.38 -38.95 2.36
N ILE A 49 33.20 -40.26 2.56
CA ILE A 49 33.90 -41.03 3.59
C ILE A 49 35.41 -41.04 3.28
N ALA A 50 36.16 -40.16 3.94
CA ALA A 50 37.61 -40.26 4.02
C ALA A 50 37.95 -41.27 5.14
N GLU A 51 38.63 -42.33 4.75
CA GLU A 51 39.19 -43.38 5.60
C GLU A 51 40.05 -42.76 6.71
N LEU A 52 39.71 -43.04 7.98
CA LEU A 52 40.40 -42.50 9.15
C LEU A 52 41.71 -43.27 9.39
N PRO A 53 42.87 -42.61 9.55
CA PRO A 53 44.08 -43.29 9.97
C PRO A 53 43.97 -43.75 11.43
N GLU A 54 44.61 -44.89 11.68
CA GLU A 54 44.68 -45.65 12.93
C GLU A 54 44.96 -44.77 14.17
N GLN A 55 44.12 -44.90 15.20
CA GLN A 55 44.13 -44.09 16.41
C GLN A 55 45.30 -44.52 17.33
N VAL A 56 46.31 -43.66 17.47
CA VAL A 56 47.34 -43.82 18.50
C VAL A 56 46.82 -43.23 19.82
N GLU A 57 46.56 -44.10 20.79
CA GLU A 57 46.09 -43.74 22.13
C GLU A 57 47.21 -43.08 22.93
N THR A 58 47.14 -41.76 23.14
CA THR A 58 48.05 -41.03 24.03
C THR A 58 47.31 -40.57 25.29
N LYS A 59 47.79 -41.05 26.45
CA LYS A 59 47.18 -40.83 27.76
C LYS A 59 47.67 -39.51 28.35
N THR A 60 46.83 -38.48 28.33
CA THR A 60 47.06 -37.21 29.04
C THR A 60 46.22 -37.17 30.33
N ILE A 61 46.66 -36.39 31.32
CA ILE A 61 46.22 -36.46 32.73
C ILE A 61 44.75 -35.99 32.93
N HIS A 62 44.08 -35.54 31.88
CA HIS A 62 42.63 -35.32 31.86
C HIS A 62 42.07 -36.18 30.73
N ALA A 63 41.19 -37.12 31.07
CA ALA A 63 40.56 -38.02 30.09
C ALA A 63 39.56 -37.23 29.23
N VAL A 64 40.08 -36.50 28.25
CA VAL A 64 39.27 -35.90 27.20
C VAL A 64 38.97 -37.01 26.21
N ASN A 65 37.71 -37.42 26.08
CA ASN A 65 37.29 -38.37 25.07
C ASN A 65 37.19 -37.62 23.72
N PRO A 66 38.16 -37.79 22.80
CA PRO A 66 38.26 -36.97 21.59
C PRO A 66 37.02 -37.12 20.69
N ALA A 67 36.37 -38.29 20.69
CA ALA A 67 35.13 -38.50 19.94
C ALA A 67 33.97 -37.64 20.47
N SER A 68 33.89 -37.43 21.79
CA SER A 68 32.86 -36.60 22.40
C SER A 68 33.10 -35.10 22.19
N GLU A 69 34.36 -34.66 22.13
CA GLU A 69 34.70 -33.27 21.81
C GLU A 69 34.48 -32.94 20.34
N VAL A 70 34.82 -33.84 19.43
CA VAL A 70 34.55 -33.69 17.99
C VAL A 70 33.04 -33.59 17.74
N GLY A 71 32.22 -34.41 18.40
CA GLY A 71 30.76 -34.30 18.32
C GLY A 71 30.22 -32.96 18.81
N ARG A 72 30.75 -32.43 19.93
CA ARG A 72 30.39 -31.11 20.45
C ARG A 72 30.80 -29.97 19.51
N LEU A 73 31.99 -30.04 18.92
CA LEU A 73 32.49 -29.08 17.95
C LEU A 73 31.64 -29.06 16.67
N LEU A 74 31.25 -30.23 16.16
CA LEU A 74 30.36 -30.34 15.01
C LEU A 74 28.99 -29.76 15.30
N GLN A 75 28.41 -30.07 16.46
CA GLN A 75 27.11 -29.54 16.88
C GLN A 75 27.17 -28.01 17.08
N HIS A 76 28.27 -27.51 17.65
CA HIS A 76 28.52 -26.08 17.79
C HIS A 76 28.56 -25.43 16.40
N GLN A 77 29.41 -25.91 15.48
CA GLN A 77 29.50 -25.36 14.12
C GLN A 77 28.15 -25.36 13.38
N GLN A 78 27.33 -26.40 13.53
CA GLN A 78 25.99 -26.44 12.97
C GLN A 78 25.07 -25.36 13.56
N LEU A 79 25.11 -25.14 14.88
CA LEU A 79 24.35 -24.08 15.54
C LEU A 79 24.74 -22.67 15.08
N TYR A 80 26.05 -22.38 14.96
CA TYR A 80 26.49 -21.09 14.41
C TYR A 80 26.07 -20.91 12.96
N ALA A 81 26.17 -21.96 12.14
CA ALA A 81 25.72 -21.92 10.76
C ALA A 81 24.21 -21.64 10.67
N MET A 82 23.39 -22.28 11.52
CA MET A 82 21.95 -22.02 11.58
C MET A 82 21.61 -20.60 12.02
N GLN A 83 22.27 -20.08 13.06
CA GLN A 83 22.06 -18.71 13.54
C GLN A 83 22.43 -17.67 12.47
N ASN A 84 23.56 -17.87 11.80
CA ASN A 84 24.01 -16.99 10.72
C ASN A 84 23.06 -17.05 9.51
N PHE A 85 22.54 -18.23 9.19
CA PHE A 85 21.54 -18.40 8.13
C PHE A 85 20.22 -17.72 8.47
N GLU A 86 19.72 -17.90 9.69
CA GLU A 86 18.47 -17.27 10.15
C GLU A 86 18.59 -15.74 10.15
N ALA A 87 19.69 -15.21 10.68
CA ALA A 87 19.95 -13.76 10.66
C ALA A 87 20.02 -13.21 9.24
N ALA A 88 20.73 -13.89 8.33
CA ALA A 88 20.82 -13.50 6.92
C ALA A 88 19.45 -13.58 6.21
N SER A 89 18.68 -14.64 6.47
CA SER A 89 17.33 -14.83 5.92
C SER A 89 16.38 -13.72 6.38
N LYS A 90 16.43 -13.35 7.67
CA LYS A 90 15.62 -12.25 8.22
C LYS A 90 15.98 -10.91 7.57
N VAL A 91 17.27 -10.57 7.45
CA VAL A 91 17.70 -9.32 6.79
C VAL A 91 17.26 -9.29 5.33
N ALA A 92 17.37 -10.41 4.61
CA ALA A 92 16.91 -10.50 3.23
C ALA A 92 15.40 -10.29 3.10
N SER A 93 14.62 -10.88 4.02
CA SER A 93 13.16 -10.79 4.08
C SER A 93 12.70 -9.37 4.43
N ASP A 94 13.29 -8.78 5.46
CA ASP A 94 13.02 -7.39 5.88
C ASP A 94 13.38 -6.41 4.75
N GLY A 95 14.53 -6.61 4.08
CA GLY A 95 14.93 -5.81 2.94
C GLY A 95 14.01 -5.96 1.72
N PHE A 96 13.51 -7.18 1.47
CA PHE A 96 12.52 -7.42 0.42
C PHE A 96 11.19 -6.73 0.73
N ASN A 97 10.67 -6.89 1.94
CA ASN A 97 9.43 -6.26 2.38
C ASN A 97 9.53 -4.73 2.34
N ALA A 98 10.65 -4.15 2.79
CA ALA A 98 10.88 -2.71 2.72
C ALA A 98 10.89 -2.19 1.28
N ARG A 99 11.56 -2.90 0.35
CA ARG A 99 11.55 -2.52 -1.08
C ARG A 99 10.17 -2.68 -1.71
N LYS A 100 9.42 -3.72 -1.34
CA LYS A 100 8.05 -3.93 -1.79
C LYS A 100 7.15 -2.77 -1.36
N VAL A 101 7.18 -2.41 -0.08
CA VAL A 101 6.42 -1.26 0.45
C VAL A 101 6.86 0.05 -0.22
N ALA A 102 8.16 0.27 -0.39
CA ALA A 102 8.65 1.48 -1.06
C ALA A 102 8.21 1.56 -2.54
N ALA A 103 8.20 0.44 -3.26
CA ALA A 103 7.73 0.37 -4.64
C ALA A 103 6.22 0.60 -4.73
N GLU A 104 5.43 0.04 -3.81
CA GLU A 104 3.98 0.28 -3.71
C GLU A 104 3.67 1.75 -3.40
N GLN A 105 4.40 2.36 -2.46
CA GLN A 105 4.28 3.78 -2.15
C GLN A 105 4.63 4.68 -3.34
N GLU A 106 5.71 4.37 -4.06
CA GLU A 106 6.08 5.13 -5.25
C GLU A 106 5.03 4.98 -6.36
N ALA A 107 4.54 3.76 -6.61
CA ALA A 107 3.46 3.54 -7.56
C ALA A 107 2.19 4.32 -7.19
N ALA A 108 1.82 4.37 -5.91
CA ALA A 108 0.70 5.16 -5.42
C ALA A 108 0.91 6.67 -5.61
N ARG A 109 2.10 7.20 -5.30
CA ARG A 109 2.45 8.61 -5.58
C ARG A 109 2.33 8.95 -7.06
N GLN A 110 2.87 8.08 -7.92
CA GLN A 110 2.80 8.25 -9.37
C GLN A 110 1.35 8.19 -9.86
N ALA A 111 0.54 7.27 -9.34
CA ALA A 111 -0.88 7.18 -9.66
C ALA A 111 -1.64 8.45 -9.27
N GLU A 112 -1.40 8.99 -8.07
CA GLU A 112 -2.00 10.24 -7.60
C GLU A 112 -1.61 11.42 -8.51
N MET A 113 -0.33 11.53 -8.88
CA MET A 113 0.14 12.59 -9.78
C MET A 113 -0.47 12.53 -11.18
N ARG A 114 -0.92 11.36 -11.64
CA ARG A 114 -1.60 11.19 -12.93
C ARG A 114 -3.03 11.70 -12.93
N LYS A 115 -3.67 11.85 -11.75
CA LYS A 115 -5.02 12.41 -11.65
C LYS A 115 -5.01 13.88 -12.08
N PRO A 116 -6.13 14.40 -12.63
CA PRO A 116 -6.28 15.82 -12.95
C PRO A 116 -6.01 16.71 -11.72
N ALA A 117 -5.38 17.87 -11.93
CA ALA A 117 -5.01 18.77 -10.83
C ALA A 117 -6.21 19.13 -9.93
N LYS A 118 -7.36 19.42 -10.55
CA LYS A 118 -8.61 19.70 -9.84
C LYS A 118 -9.07 18.55 -8.95
N GLN A 119 -8.94 17.31 -9.43
CA GLN A 119 -9.31 16.14 -8.64
C GLN A 119 -8.41 16.01 -7.41
N ARG A 120 -7.09 16.16 -7.58
CA ARG A 120 -6.13 16.09 -6.47
C ARG A 120 -6.35 17.18 -5.41
N GLU A 121 -6.71 18.39 -5.85
CA GLU A 121 -7.03 19.50 -4.95
C GLU A 121 -8.27 19.17 -4.09
N ILE A 122 -9.35 18.70 -4.73
CA ILE A 122 -10.56 18.30 -4.03
C ILE A 122 -10.28 17.14 -3.06
N GLU A 123 -9.58 16.10 -3.51
CA GLU A 123 -9.19 14.97 -2.65
C GLU A 123 -8.30 15.42 -1.47
N GLY A 124 -7.46 16.45 -1.66
CA GLY A 124 -6.71 17.09 -0.59
C GLY A 124 -7.61 17.69 0.49
N TRP A 125 -8.60 18.50 0.09
CA TRP A 125 -9.58 19.07 1.03
C TRP A 125 -10.41 17.99 1.73
N ILE A 126 -10.78 16.92 1.02
CA ILE A 126 -11.51 15.78 1.60
C ILE A 126 -10.67 15.10 2.67
N LYS A 127 -9.41 14.76 2.38
CA LYS A 127 -8.50 14.11 3.33
C LYS A 127 -8.26 14.98 4.57
N GLU A 128 -8.10 16.29 4.38
CA GLU A 128 -7.99 17.24 5.48
C GLU A 128 -9.26 17.27 6.35
N ALA A 129 -10.43 17.35 5.74
CA ALA A 129 -11.71 17.31 6.44
C ALA A 129 -11.90 15.99 7.21
N ILE A 130 -11.58 14.84 6.61
CA ILE A 130 -11.63 13.53 7.27
C ILE A 130 -10.76 13.52 8.53
N LYS A 131 -9.52 14.03 8.44
CA LYS A 131 -8.62 14.11 9.59
C LYS A 131 -9.20 14.95 10.73
N ILE A 132 -9.81 16.09 10.42
CA ILE A 132 -10.45 16.96 11.41
C ILE A 132 -11.69 16.28 12.01
N LEU A 133 -12.50 15.63 11.18
CA LEU A 133 -13.69 14.88 11.60
C LEU A 133 -13.34 13.73 12.54
N GLN A 134 -12.29 12.97 12.23
CA GLN A 134 -11.76 11.90 13.08
C GLN A 134 -11.29 12.45 14.43
N ALA A 135 -10.54 13.55 14.43
CA ALA A 135 -10.07 14.20 15.65
C ALA A 135 -11.23 14.70 16.53
N ASN A 136 -12.41 14.95 15.94
CA ASN A 136 -13.64 15.37 16.61
C ASN A 136 -14.64 14.22 16.82
N GLY A 137 -14.21 12.96 16.71
CA GLY A 137 -15.00 11.78 17.08
C GLY A 137 -16.01 11.30 16.04
N THR A 138 -15.94 11.79 14.80
CA THR A 138 -16.71 11.23 13.69
C THR A 138 -16.03 9.96 13.20
N ASN A 139 -16.76 8.84 13.19
CA ASN A 139 -16.24 7.56 12.71
C ASN A 139 -16.24 7.52 11.18
N ILE A 140 -15.22 8.11 10.58
CA ILE A 140 -14.97 8.18 9.14
C ILE A 140 -13.49 7.89 8.89
N ASP A 141 -13.15 7.29 7.76
CA ASP A 141 -11.77 7.03 7.37
C ASP A 141 -11.54 7.34 5.87
N GLU A 142 -10.29 7.23 5.42
CA GLU A 142 -9.90 7.56 4.04
C GLU A 142 -10.58 6.69 2.97
N SER A 143 -11.19 5.56 3.33
CA SER A 143 -12.02 4.80 2.39
C SER A 143 -13.23 5.60 1.89
N SER A 144 -13.68 6.62 2.64
CA SER A 144 -14.80 7.48 2.27
C SER A 144 -14.44 8.60 1.28
N VAL A 145 -13.17 8.69 0.83
CA VAL A 145 -12.72 9.77 -0.06
C VAL A 145 -13.48 9.74 -1.39
N ASP A 146 -13.68 8.57 -1.97
CA ASP A 146 -14.33 8.42 -3.28
C ASP A 146 -15.83 8.75 -3.21
N GLU A 147 -16.50 8.41 -2.10
CA GLU A 147 -17.90 8.75 -1.83
C GLU A 147 -18.07 10.26 -1.69
N ILE A 148 -17.24 10.92 -0.88
CA ILE A 148 -17.31 12.38 -0.68
C ILE A 148 -16.98 13.08 -2.00
N TYR A 149 -15.95 12.63 -2.72
CA TYR A 149 -15.59 13.17 -4.02
C TYR A 149 -16.76 13.08 -5.00
N THR A 150 -17.43 11.93 -5.06
CA THR A 150 -18.60 11.71 -5.91
C THR A 150 -19.72 12.70 -5.58
N ILE A 151 -20.03 12.89 -4.29
CA ILE A 151 -21.03 13.87 -3.85
C ILE A 151 -20.62 15.27 -4.31
N ILE A 152 -19.39 15.71 -4.03
CA ILE A 152 -18.90 17.05 -4.38
C ILE A 152 -19.01 17.32 -5.89
N ILE A 153 -18.62 16.36 -6.71
CA ILE A 153 -18.70 16.51 -8.17
C ILE A 153 -20.16 16.61 -8.64
N LYS A 154 -21.09 15.91 -8.01
CA LYS A 154 -22.51 15.97 -8.36
C LYS A 154 -23.20 17.24 -7.85
N GLU A 155 -22.82 17.72 -6.68
CA GLU A 155 -23.43 18.89 -6.03
C GLU A 155 -22.91 20.22 -6.58
N SER A 156 -21.60 20.33 -6.79
CA SER A 156 -20.96 21.62 -7.12
C SER A 156 -20.02 21.56 -8.32
N ASN A 157 -19.85 20.38 -8.94
CA ASN A 157 -18.78 20.13 -9.90
C ASN A 157 -17.40 20.50 -9.32
N GLY A 158 -17.21 20.37 -8.00
CA GLY A 158 -15.97 20.72 -7.32
C GLY A 158 -15.67 22.22 -7.26
N ASN A 159 -16.68 23.07 -7.20
CA ASN A 159 -16.53 24.52 -7.04
C ASN A 159 -16.85 24.96 -5.59
N PRO A 160 -15.86 25.39 -4.79
CA PRO A 160 -16.08 25.87 -3.41
C PRO A 160 -16.99 27.10 -3.32
N ASN A 161 -17.08 27.89 -4.40
CA ASN A 161 -17.90 29.11 -4.46
C ASN A 161 -19.24 28.86 -5.16
N ALA A 162 -19.65 27.61 -5.35
CA ALA A 162 -20.95 27.30 -5.95
C ALA A 162 -22.08 27.84 -5.08
N VAL A 163 -23.03 28.55 -5.69
CA VAL A 163 -24.24 29.07 -5.03
C VAL A 163 -25.45 28.75 -5.90
N ASN A 164 -26.43 28.03 -5.36
CA ASN A 164 -27.69 27.76 -6.02
C ASN A 164 -28.73 28.83 -5.65
N ASN A 165 -29.13 29.65 -6.62
CA ASN A 165 -30.09 30.75 -6.42
C ASN A 165 -31.50 30.48 -6.98
N TRP A 166 -31.79 29.25 -7.42
CA TRP A 166 -33.00 28.95 -8.21
C TRP A 166 -34.00 28.07 -7.47
N ASP A 167 -33.61 27.45 -6.36
CA ASP A 167 -34.45 26.50 -5.63
C ASP A 167 -35.34 27.18 -4.56
N SER A 168 -36.16 26.36 -3.90
CA SER A 168 -37.03 26.83 -2.82
C SER A 168 -36.25 27.39 -1.62
N ASN A 169 -35.01 26.96 -1.41
CA ASN A 169 -34.17 27.45 -0.33
C ASN A 169 -33.64 28.86 -0.65
N ALA A 170 -33.25 29.11 -1.90
CA ALA A 170 -32.89 30.42 -2.40
C ALA A 170 -34.06 31.40 -2.31
N ALA A 171 -35.27 30.96 -2.69
CA ALA A 171 -36.49 31.77 -2.53
C ALA A 171 -36.78 32.12 -1.06
N ARG A 172 -36.35 31.27 -0.12
CA ARG A 172 -36.43 31.50 1.33
C ARG A 172 -35.23 32.26 1.93
N GLY A 173 -34.30 32.72 1.09
CA GLY A 173 -33.13 33.51 1.51
C GLY A 173 -31.96 32.69 2.06
N THR A 174 -32.01 31.36 1.98
CA THR A 174 -30.96 30.46 2.43
C THR A 174 -30.47 29.56 1.29
N PRO A 175 -29.88 30.14 0.22
CA PRO A 175 -29.40 29.35 -0.92
C PRO A 175 -28.35 28.33 -0.47
N SER A 176 -28.32 27.19 -1.15
CA SER A 176 -27.28 26.17 -0.98
C SER A 176 -25.92 26.69 -1.49
N LYS A 177 -24.85 26.40 -0.75
CA LYS A 177 -23.50 26.92 -1.01
C LYS A 177 -22.41 25.87 -0.81
N GLY A 178 -21.30 26.06 -1.51
CA GLY A 178 -20.07 25.30 -1.31
C GLY A 178 -20.04 23.94 -1.99
N LEU A 179 -19.02 23.16 -1.66
CA LEU A 179 -18.71 21.89 -2.31
C LEU A 179 -19.82 20.84 -2.19
N MET A 180 -20.42 20.72 -1.01
CA MET A 180 -21.51 19.79 -0.68
C MET A 180 -22.89 20.45 -0.70
N GLN A 181 -23.00 21.68 -1.21
CA GLN A 181 -24.28 22.41 -1.35
C GLN A 181 -25.10 22.51 -0.04
N CYS A 182 -24.44 22.83 1.07
CA CYS A 182 -25.11 23.06 2.36
C CYS A 182 -25.89 24.38 2.35
N ILE A 183 -27.10 24.39 2.92
CA ILE A 183 -27.81 25.62 3.28
C ILE A 183 -27.32 26.15 4.63
N GLN A 184 -27.44 27.46 4.87
CA GLN A 184 -26.93 28.10 6.09
C GLN A 184 -27.42 27.46 7.40
N PRO A 185 -28.72 27.12 7.57
CA PRO A 185 -29.18 26.47 8.81
C PRO A 185 -28.53 25.11 9.06
N THR A 186 -28.38 24.30 8.00
CA THR A 186 -27.69 23.00 8.08
C THR A 186 -26.22 23.20 8.41
N PHE A 187 -25.53 24.10 7.72
CA PHE A 187 -24.14 24.40 7.99
C PHE A 187 -23.92 24.80 9.45
N ASN A 188 -24.73 25.72 9.98
CA ASN A 188 -24.62 26.18 11.36
C ASN A 188 -24.86 25.06 12.39
N ALA A 189 -25.73 24.09 12.09
CA ALA A 189 -26.02 22.97 12.98
C ALA A 189 -24.90 21.91 13.00
N TYR A 190 -24.16 21.77 11.90
CA TYR A 190 -23.19 20.69 11.69
C TYR A 190 -21.74 21.14 11.51
N MET A 191 -21.46 22.43 11.56
CA MET A 191 -20.08 22.94 11.62
C MET A 191 -19.38 22.57 12.93
N LEU A 192 -18.06 22.51 12.89
CA LEU A 192 -17.22 22.38 14.09
C LEU A 192 -16.76 23.75 14.59
N PRO A 193 -16.45 23.92 15.89
CA PRO A 193 -15.81 25.14 16.38
C PRO A 193 -14.52 25.44 15.60
N GLY A 194 -14.37 26.69 15.13
CA GLY A 194 -13.25 27.10 14.27
C GLY A 194 -13.48 26.89 12.77
N HIS A 195 -14.58 26.23 12.38
CA HIS A 195 -14.94 25.89 10.99
C HIS A 195 -16.23 26.59 10.56
N GLY A 196 -16.25 27.93 10.61
CA GLY A 196 -17.45 28.75 10.45
C GLY A 196 -17.73 29.27 9.04
N ASN A 197 -16.89 28.96 8.05
CA ASN A 197 -17.01 29.53 6.70
C ASN A 197 -17.70 28.56 5.73
N ILE A 198 -18.96 28.83 5.36
CA ILE A 198 -19.75 27.95 4.50
C ILE A 198 -19.17 27.73 3.08
N VAL A 199 -18.33 28.65 2.58
CA VAL A 199 -17.68 28.50 1.27
C VAL A 199 -16.23 28.04 1.37
N ASP A 200 -15.69 27.91 2.59
CA ASP A 200 -14.42 27.23 2.77
C ASP A 200 -14.60 25.74 2.43
N PRO A 201 -13.73 25.16 1.59
CA PRO A 201 -13.91 23.79 1.11
C PRO A 201 -13.89 22.77 2.26
N VAL A 202 -13.01 22.94 3.24
CA VAL A 202 -12.85 22.01 4.36
C VAL A 202 -14.02 22.14 5.32
N ASP A 203 -14.41 23.37 5.69
CA ASP A 203 -15.55 23.62 6.58
C ASP A 203 -16.85 23.09 5.99
N ASN A 204 -17.07 23.32 4.69
CA ASN A 204 -18.28 22.86 3.99
C ASN A 204 -18.36 21.33 3.94
N ILE A 205 -17.22 20.65 3.71
CA ILE A 205 -17.15 19.19 3.78
C ILE A 205 -17.44 18.71 5.20
N ILE A 206 -16.83 19.30 6.23
CA ILE A 206 -17.08 18.95 7.63
C ILE A 206 -18.58 18.99 7.94
N ALA A 207 -19.26 20.08 7.61
CA ALA A 207 -20.68 20.22 7.88
C ALA A 207 -21.54 19.23 7.08
N GLY A 208 -21.25 19.06 5.78
CA GLY A 208 -22.00 18.15 4.91
C GLY A 208 -21.86 16.68 5.31
N VAL A 209 -20.66 16.26 5.73
CA VAL A 209 -20.41 14.89 6.22
C VAL A 209 -21.13 14.67 7.55
N ARG A 210 -21.03 15.60 8.51
CA ARG A 210 -21.73 15.47 9.80
C ARG A 210 -23.25 15.44 9.62
N TYR A 211 -23.79 16.24 8.69
CA TYR A 211 -25.20 16.15 8.30
C TYR A 211 -25.55 14.78 7.72
N THR A 212 -24.74 14.25 6.79
CA THR A 212 -24.94 12.92 6.20
C THR A 212 -25.02 11.83 7.26
N TYR A 213 -24.09 11.85 8.21
CA TYR A 213 -24.06 10.88 9.31
C TYR A 213 -25.26 11.03 10.25
N ALA A 214 -25.63 12.26 10.61
CA ALA A 214 -26.78 12.50 11.48
C ALA A 214 -28.12 12.14 10.82
N ARG A 215 -28.27 12.41 9.51
CA ARG A 215 -29.53 12.24 8.79
C ARG A 215 -29.74 10.83 8.23
N TYR A 216 -28.67 10.16 7.82
CA TYR A 216 -28.72 8.87 7.12
C TYR A 216 -27.94 7.76 7.84
N GLY A 217 -27.17 8.05 8.90
CA GLY A 217 -26.35 7.06 9.58
C GLY A 217 -25.05 6.70 8.85
N GLY A 218 -24.67 7.47 7.82
CA GLY A 218 -23.44 7.30 7.04
C GLY A 218 -23.69 7.32 5.53
N PHE A 219 -22.62 7.18 4.74
CA PHE A 219 -22.68 7.28 3.28
C PHE A 219 -23.44 6.14 2.59
N HIS A 220 -23.47 4.95 3.21
CA HIS A 220 -24.18 3.78 2.67
C HIS A 220 -25.69 3.99 2.51
N ASN A 221 -26.28 4.94 3.25
CA ASN A 221 -27.69 5.31 3.15
C ASN A 221 -27.90 6.67 2.46
N HIS A 222 -26.84 7.30 1.97
CA HIS A 222 -26.95 8.59 1.29
C HIS A 222 -27.75 8.42 -0.02
N PRO A 223 -28.89 9.10 -0.21
CA PRO A 223 -29.81 8.86 -1.33
C PRO A 223 -29.16 8.93 -2.70
N GLY A 224 -28.23 9.88 -2.89
CA GLY A 224 -27.51 10.03 -4.15
C GLY A 224 -26.54 8.89 -4.43
N LEU A 225 -25.86 8.36 -3.40
CA LEU A 225 -24.90 7.27 -3.56
C LEU A 225 -25.63 5.94 -3.74
N VAL A 226 -26.70 5.71 -2.98
CA VAL A 226 -27.59 4.55 -3.13
C VAL A 226 -28.22 4.53 -4.53
N SER A 227 -28.67 5.68 -5.03
CA SER A 227 -29.26 5.74 -6.38
C SER A 227 -28.24 5.37 -7.45
N LEU A 228 -26.98 5.84 -7.32
CA LEU A 228 -25.90 5.46 -8.21
C LEU A 228 -25.56 3.97 -8.11
N SER A 229 -25.56 3.38 -6.91
CA SER A 229 -25.24 1.96 -6.72
C SER A 229 -26.28 1.03 -7.34
N VAL A 230 -27.53 1.46 -7.47
CA VAL A 230 -28.61 0.70 -8.14
C VAL A 230 -28.80 1.07 -9.61
N GLY A 231 -27.89 1.85 -10.21
CA GLY A 231 -27.92 2.25 -11.62
C GLY A 231 -28.94 3.33 -11.96
N SER A 232 -29.50 4.01 -10.96
CA SER A 232 -30.41 5.15 -11.13
C SER A 232 -29.64 6.48 -11.15
N GLY A 233 -30.31 7.55 -11.60
CA GLY A 233 -29.73 8.90 -11.59
C GLY A 233 -29.41 9.39 -10.16
N TYR A 234 -28.39 10.24 -10.03
CA TYR A 234 -28.03 10.85 -8.76
C TYR A 234 -29.16 11.74 -8.22
N LYS A 235 -29.42 11.64 -6.91
CA LYS A 235 -30.38 12.47 -6.18
C LYS A 235 -29.64 13.24 -5.09
N GLY A 236 -29.55 14.56 -5.27
CA GLY A 236 -28.98 15.48 -4.28
C GLY A 236 -29.96 15.78 -3.14
N TYR A 237 -29.57 16.76 -2.32
CA TYR A 237 -30.30 17.22 -1.14
C TYR A 237 -31.57 18.04 -1.44
#